data_AF-A0A5M4EQB3-F1
#
_entry.id   AF-A0A5M4EQB3-F1
#
_cell.length_a   1.000
_cell.length_b   1.000
_cell.length_c   1.000
_cell.angle_alpha   90.00
_cell.angle_beta   90.00
_cell.angle_gamma   90.00
#
_symmetry.space_group_name_H-M   'P 1'
#
loop_
_entity.id
_entity.type
_entity.pdbx_description
1 polymer ?
#
loop_
_entity_poly.entity_id
_entity_poly.type
_entity_poly.pdbx_seq_one_letter_code
_entity_poly.pdbx_strand_id
1 'polypeptide(L)'
;MSDINFRLGSSKEPKGHAVIYFVEDNNIFVSYVVDFPITVDMSKYIPEMFADQIPEQDMDKIIIPPVPEKYEGSIESLENLCQLRGDDLVDGGTINIKESTLAMSKLSKLGQDYSDTCKDFYDNVSLKKIFNNSVDSSKNEFSNLTESELLAEITKIVGNIKFLKDNNESISSEIENINNISSLLPENRKIKEILDYLDLEKKNSEAIISAYISRAYSMFKEDYIKVKELENEILELENN
;
A
#
# COMPACT_ATOMS: atom_id res chain seq x y z
N MET A 1 -16.73 19.99 -6.09
CA MET A 1 -16.74 19.22 -4.83
C MET A 1 -18.14 19.32 -4.28
N SER A 2 -18.83 18.18 -4.17
CA SER A 2 -20.12 18.12 -3.48
C SER A 2 -19.85 18.29 -1.99
N ASP A 3 -20.47 19.28 -1.35
CA ASP A 3 -20.31 19.53 0.09
C ASP A 3 -21.11 18.50 0.89
N ILE A 4 -20.49 17.34 1.14
CA ILE A 4 -21.04 16.36 2.09
C ILE A 4 -20.82 16.89 3.50
N ASN A 5 -21.89 16.88 4.30
CA ASN A 5 -21.83 17.31 5.68
C ASN A 5 -21.49 16.12 6.60
N PHE A 6 -20.21 15.99 6.92
CA PHE A 6 -19.72 15.01 7.88
C PHE A 6 -20.00 15.48 9.31
N ARG A 7 -20.75 14.66 10.05
CA ARG A 7 -20.92 14.80 11.50
C ARG A 7 -19.83 14.04 12.26
N LEU A 8 -19.48 12.86 11.77
CA LEU A 8 -18.32 12.07 12.19
C LEU A 8 -17.53 11.69 10.95
N GLY A 9 -16.20 11.81 10.99
CA GLY A 9 -15.34 11.58 9.83
C GLY A 9 -14.89 12.87 9.14
N SER A 10 -14.33 12.73 7.93
CA SER A 10 -13.87 13.87 7.14
C SER A 10 -13.79 13.54 5.66
N SER A 11 -14.14 14.50 4.80
CA SER A 11 -13.91 14.41 3.35
C SER A 11 -12.42 14.30 2.96
N LYS A 12 -11.50 14.64 3.87
CA LYS A 12 -10.05 14.52 3.65
C LYS A 12 -9.49 13.13 3.98
N GLU A 13 -10.24 12.33 4.72
CA GLU A 13 -9.85 10.98 5.12
C GLU A 13 -11.11 10.10 5.31
N PRO A 14 -11.92 9.92 4.25
CA PRO A 14 -13.15 9.14 4.32
C PRO A 14 -12.83 7.65 4.57
N LYS A 15 -13.66 6.99 5.36
CA LYS A 15 -13.41 5.60 5.80
C LYS A 15 -13.76 4.55 4.74
N GLY A 16 -14.49 4.93 3.69
CA GLY A 16 -15.01 4.00 2.67
C GLY A 16 -16.37 3.41 3.05
N HIS A 17 -16.84 3.62 4.28
CA HIS A 17 -18.16 3.20 4.72
C HIS A 17 -18.79 4.25 5.65
N ALA A 18 -20.06 4.55 5.43
CA ALA A 18 -20.76 5.63 6.11
C ALA A 18 -22.21 5.28 6.44
N VAL A 19 -22.71 5.81 7.55
CA VAL A 19 -24.15 5.94 7.82
C VAL A 19 -24.60 7.32 7.34
N ILE A 20 -25.59 7.36 6.46
CA ILE A 20 -26.29 8.59 6.09
C ILE A 20 -27.57 8.64 6.92
N TYR A 21 -27.73 9.71 7.72
CA TYR A 21 -28.94 9.92 8.50
C TYR A 21 -29.79 11.08 7.97
N PHE A 22 -31.10 10.99 8.17
CA PHE A 22 -32.07 12.02 7.85
C PHE A 22 -32.97 12.27 9.05
N VAL A 23 -33.55 13.47 9.13
CA VAL A 23 -34.50 13.85 10.18
C VAL A 23 -35.84 14.26 9.57
N GLU A 24 -36.93 13.61 9.99
CA GLU A 24 -38.31 13.94 9.61
C GLU A 24 -39.21 13.83 10.85
N ASP A 25 -39.90 14.92 11.22
CA ASP A 25 -40.84 14.97 12.36
C ASP A 25 -40.26 14.36 13.67
N ASN A 26 -39.03 14.73 14.02
CA ASN A 26 -38.24 14.19 15.15
C ASN A 26 -37.88 12.70 15.08
N ASN A 27 -38.18 12.02 13.97
CA ASN A 27 -37.71 10.66 13.71
C ASN A 27 -36.40 10.70 12.93
N ILE A 28 -35.52 9.74 13.22
CA ILE A 28 -34.25 9.56 12.52
C ILE A 28 -34.42 8.39 11.57
N PHE A 29 -33.99 8.59 10.32
CA PHE A 29 -33.95 7.53 9.31
C PHE A 29 -32.52 7.36 8.81
N VAL A 30 -32.09 6.13 8.61
CA VAL A 30 -30.70 5.81 8.27
C VAL A 30 -30.60 4.85 7.10
N SER A 31 -29.56 5.05 6.29
CA SER A 31 -29.07 4.07 5.33
C SER A 31 -27.56 3.97 5.42
N TYR A 32 -27.04 2.79 5.16
CA TYR A 32 -25.62 2.51 5.13
C TYR A 32 -25.10 2.56 3.69
N VAL A 33 -23.93 3.15 3.50
CA VAL A 33 -23.20 3.20 2.24
C VAL A 33 -21.85 2.55 2.43
N VAL A 34 -21.49 1.63 1.53
CA VAL A 34 -20.14 1.07 1.44
C VAL A 34 -19.61 1.32 0.05
N ASP A 35 -18.51 2.04 -0.03
CA ASP A 35 -17.68 2.21 -1.22
C ASP A 35 -16.65 1.09 -1.27
N PHE A 36 -16.54 0.40 -2.40
CA PHE A 36 -15.66 -0.74 -2.55
C PHE A 36 -14.31 -0.28 -3.11
N PRO A 37 -13.18 -0.71 -2.50
CA PRO A 37 -11.84 -0.42 -3.04
C PRO A 37 -11.50 -1.27 -4.27
N ILE A 38 -12.41 -2.14 -4.70
CA ILE A 38 -12.27 -3.02 -5.86
C ILE A 38 -13.58 -3.00 -6.66
N THR A 39 -13.46 -3.16 -7.97
CA THR A 39 -14.61 -3.30 -8.86
C THR A 39 -15.31 -4.64 -8.61
N VAL A 40 -16.61 -4.62 -8.30
CA VAL A 40 -17.42 -5.82 -8.05
C VAL A 40 -18.25 -6.17 -9.28
N ASP A 41 -17.94 -7.34 -9.85
CA ASP A 41 -18.70 -7.94 -10.95
C ASP A 41 -20.00 -8.58 -10.44
N MET A 42 -21.13 -7.93 -10.76
CA MET A 42 -22.47 -8.36 -10.33
C MET A 42 -22.94 -9.67 -10.95
N SER A 43 -22.38 -10.07 -12.10
CA SER A 43 -22.75 -11.33 -12.76
C SER A 43 -22.43 -12.55 -11.89
N LYS A 44 -21.49 -12.42 -10.94
CA LYS A 44 -21.11 -13.49 -10.01
C LYS A 44 -22.10 -13.71 -8.87
N TYR A 45 -22.98 -12.76 -8.60
CA TYR A 45 -23.89 -12.78 -7.45
C TYR A 45 -25.37 -12.90 -7.84
N ILE A 46 -25.69 -12.67 -9.11
CA ILE A 46 -27.05 -12.78 -9.64
C ILE A 46 -27.17 -14.10 -10.41
N PRO A 47 -28.18 -14.93 -10.11
CA PRO A 47 -28.43 -16.14 -10.89
C PRO A 47 -28.61 -15.83 -12.37
N GLU A 48 -28.07 -16.70 -13.24
CA GLU A 48 -28.05 -16.52 -14.70
C GLU A 48 -29.43 -16.21 -15.31
N MET A 49 -30.51 -16.72 -14.70
CA MET A 49 -31.90 -16.44 -15.13
C MET A 49 -32.31 -14.96 -15.04
N PHE A 50 -31.53 -14.11 -14.36
CA PHE A 50 -31.76 -12.67 -14.23
C PHE A 50 -30.69 -11.82 -14.94
N ALA A 51 -29.85 -12.44 -15.78
CA ALA A 51 -28.74 -11.76 -16.48
C ALA A 51 -29.20 -10.53 -17.28
N ASP A 52 -30.35 -10.61 -17.94
CA ASP A 52 -30.90 -9.51 -18.75
C ASP A 52 -31.41 -8.32 -17.92
N GLN A 53 -31.52 -8.47 -16.59
CA GLN A 53 -31.93 -7.42 -15.66
C GLN A 53 -30.75 -6.80 -14.90
N ILE A 54 -29.53 -7.26 -15.18
CA ILE A 54 -28.32 -6.73 -14.54
C ILE A 54 -28.00 -5.37 -15.17
N PRO A 55 -27.88 -4.30 -14.36
CA PRO A 55 -27.32 -3.05 -14.86
C PRO A 55 -25.90 -3.31 -15.39
N GLU A 56 -25.58 -2.86 -16.60
CA GLU A 56 -24.25 -3.05 -17.23
C GLU A 56 -23.09 -2.37 -16.47
N GLN A 57 -23.35 -1.74 -15.33
CA GLN A 57 -22.35 -1.02 -14.56
C GLN A 57 -21.81 -1.87 -13.41
N ASP A 58 -20.48 -1.93 -13.32
CA ASP A 58 -19.78 -2.42 -12.15
C ASP A 58 -20.26 -1.68 -10.88
N MET A 59 -20.42 -2.42 -9.78
CA MET A 59 -20.78 -1.81 -8.49
C MET A 59 -19.52 -1.39 -7.75
N ASP A 60 -19.23 -0.09 -7.80
CA ASP A 60 -18.20 0.54 -6.97
C ASP A 60 -18.70 0.86 -5.56
N LYS A 61 -20.01 0.77 -5.32
CA LYS A 61 -20.63 1.02 -4.01
C LYS A 61 -21.93 0.26 -3.85
N ILE A 62 -22.37 0.11 -2.60
CA ILE A 62 -23.70 -0.40 -2.26
C ILE A 62 -24.36 0.50 -1.22
N ILE A 63 -25.70 0.64 -1.31
CA ILE A 63 -26.51 1.40 -0.38
C ILE A 63 -27.61 0.48 0.18
N ILE A 64 -27.65 0.31 1.51
CA ILE A 64 -28.60 -0.56 2.18
C ILE A 64 -29.09 0.07 3.49
N PRO A 65 -30.40 0.15 3.74
CA PRO A 65 -31.50 -0.09 2.79
C PRO A 65 -31.58 1.02 1.71
N PRO A 66 -32.20 0.74 0.54
CA PRO A 66 -32.33 1.72 -0.55
C PRO A 66 -33.31 2.85 -0.24
N VAL A 67 -34.22 2.64 0.72
CA VAL A 67 -35.02 3.68 1.37
C VAL A 67 -34.58 3.71 2.82
N PRO A 68 -34.22 4.86 3.39
CA PRO A 68 -33.78 4.94 4.79
C PRO A 68 -34.82 4.37 5.76
N GLU A 69 -34.33 3.55 6.69
CA GLU A 69 -35.17 2.91 7.72
C GLU A 69 -35.10 3.67 9.03
N LYS A 70 -36.17 3.60 9.81
CA LYS A 70 -36.25 4.30 11.09
C LYS A 70 -35.21 3.74 12.07
N TYR A 71 -34.40 4.62 12.64
CA TYR A 71 -33.46 4.28 13.71
C TYR A 71 -34.10 4.52 15.07
N GLU A 72 -34.11 3.49 15.91
CA GLU A 72 -34.62 3.57 17.28
C GLU A 72 -33.50 4.05 18.21
N GLY A 73 -33.38 5.37 18.37
CA GLY A 73 -32.37 5.99 19.21
C GLY A 73 -32.30 7.51 19.08
N SER A 74 -31.32 8.11 19.75
CA SER A 74 -31.01 9.53 19.60
C SER A 74 -29.89 9.70 18.56
N ILE A 75 -29.70 10.93 18.10
CA ILE A 75 -28.57 11.24 17.21
C ILE A 75 -27.22 11.00 17.90
N GLU A 76 -27.15 11.21 19.22
CA GLU A 76 -25.96 10.93 20.03
C GLU A 76 -25.68 9.41 20.14
N SER A 77 -26.72 8.58 20.27
CA SER A 77 -26.53 7.12 20.26
C SER A 77 -26.08 6.62 18.89
N LEU A 78 -26.56 7.23 17.81
CA LEU A 78 -26.13 6.92 16.45
C LEU A 78 -24.67 7.30 16.22
N GLU A 79 -24.26 8.49 16.67
CA GLU A 79 -22.88 8.97 16.58
C GLU A 79 -21.91 8.07 17.37
N ASN A 80 -22.27 7.70 18.60
CA ASN A 80 -21.51 6.74 19.40
C ASN A 80 -21.39 5.36 18.70
N LEU A 81 -22.48 4.89 18.08
CA LEU A 81 -22.47 3.63 17.34
C LEU A 81 -21.51 3.67 16.14
N CYS A 82 -21.55 4.77 15.36
CA CYS A 82 -20.65 4.97 14.23
C CYS A 82 -19.19 5.04 14.69
N GLN A 83 -18.92 5.74 15.81
CA GLN A 83 -17.58 5.83 16.38
C GLN A 83 -17.04 4.46 16.84
N LEU A 84 -17.86 3.62 17.48
CA LEU A 84 -17.48 2.27 17.90
C LEU A 84 -17.15 1.36 16.71
N ARG A 85 -17.85 1.54 15.60
CA ARG A 85 -17.67 0.75 14.37
C ARG A 85 -16.57 1.30 13.46
N GLY A 86 -16.19 2.55 13.65
CA GLY A 86 -15.26 3.27 12.77
C GLY A 86 -15.92 3.71 11.47
N ASP A 87 -17.22 3.98 11.49
CA ASP A 87 -18.00 4.43 10.33
C ASP A 87 -18.02 5.97 10.27
N ASP A 88 -18.02 6.52 9.06
CA ASP A 88 -18.36 7.94 8.87
C ASP A 88 -19.87 8.17 9.14
N LEU A 89 -20.23 9.34 9.66
CA LEU A 89 -21.63 9.75 9.86
C LEU A 89 -21.90 11.00 9.05
N VAL A 90 -22.83 10.91 8.10
CA VAL A 90 -23.17 11.96 7.14
C VAL A 90 -24.59 12.46 7.39
N ASP A 91 -24.74 13.79 7.47
CA ASP A 91 -26.05 14.45 7.56
C ASP A 91 -26.67 14.60 6.16
N GLY A 92 -27.72 13.82 5.90
CA GLY A 92 -28.52 13.86 4.67
C GLY A 92 -29.64 14.91 4.69
N GLY A 93 -29.82 15.62 5.81
CA GLY A 93 -30.85 16.63 6.03
C GLY A 93 -32.25 16.03 6.23
N THR A 94 -33.27 16.68 5.68
CA THR A 94 -34.66 16.21 5.77
C THR A 94 -35.03 15.25 4.65
N ILE A 95 -35.93 14.32 4.89
CA ILE A 95 -36.41 13.38 3.87
C ILE A 95 -37.92 13.16 4.04
N ASN A 96 -38.61 12.78 2.97
CA ASN A 96 -39.99 12.32 3.03
C ASN A 96 -40.03 10.83 2.69
N ILE A 97 -40.12 9.98 3.71
CA ILE A 97 -40.08 8.51 3.53
C ILE A 97 -41.33 7.98 2.83
N LYS A 98 -42.46 8.72 2.88
CA LYS A 98 -43.70 8.34 2.18
C LYS A 98 -43.54 8.39 0.66
N GLU A 99 -42.64 9.23 0.16
CA GLU A 99 -42.30 9.34 -1.25
C GLU A 99 -41.04 8.53 -1.56
N SER A 100 -41.17 7.20 -1.50
CA SER A 100 -40.04 6.25 -1.61
C SER A 100 -39.12 6.51 -2.81
N THR A 101 -39.66 6.80 -4.00
CA THR A 101 -38.85 7.11 -5.19
C THR A 101 -37.98 8.36 -5.02
N LEU A 102 -38.50 9.41 -4.39
CA LEU A 102 -37.76 10.64 -4.15
C LEU A 102 -36.74 10.45 -3.02
N ALA A 103 -37.09 9.70 -1.99
CA ALA A 103 -36.18 9.30 -0.92
C ALA A 103 -34.99 8.48 -1.46
N MET A 104 -35.25 7.48 -2.31
CA MET A 104 -34.24 6.68 -3.00
C MET A 104 -33.34 7.54 -3.87
N SER A 105 -33.92 8.43 -4.68
CA SER A 105 -33.14 9.30 -5.58
C SER A 105 -32.21 10.22 -4.80
N LYS A 106 -32.71 10.83 -3.70
CA LYS A 106 -31.91 11.68 -2.82
C LYS A 106 -30.78 10.89 -2.15
N LEU A 107 -31.09 9.71 -1.61
CA LEU A 107 -30.10 8.85 -0.97
C LEU A 107 -29.03 8.39 -1.97
N SER A 108 -29.43 7.96 -3.17
CA SER A 108 -28.50 7.55 -4.24
C SER A 108 -27.57 8.69 -4.65
N LYS A 109 -28.06 9.94 -4.70
CA LYS A 109 -27.22 11.10 -4.96
C LYS A 109 -26.17 11.32 -3.87
N LEU A 110 -26.58 11.28 -2.60
CA LEU A 110 -25.65 11.40 -1.47
C LEU A 110 -24.64 10.26 -1.41
N GLY A 111 -25.06 9.02 -1.68
CA GLY A 111 -24.17 7.87 -1.76
C GLY A 111 -23.18 7.98 -2.93
N GLN A 112 -23.58 8.57 -4.06
CA GLN A 112 -22.66 8.88 -5.16
C GLN A 112 -21.65 9.95 -4.75
N ASP A 113 -22.10 11.05 -4.13
CA ASP A 113 -21.19 12.11 -3.68
C ASP A 113 -20.16 11.56 -2.68
N TYR A 114 -20.58 10.67 -1.77
CA TYR A 114 -19.68 10.02 -0.80
C TYR A 114 -18.66 9.10 -1.48
N SER A 115 -19.10 8.31 -2.46
CA SER A 115 -18.22 7.47 -3.28
C SER A 115 -17.22 8.30 -4.08
N ASP A 116 -17.65 9.42 -4.66
CA ASP A 116 -16.74 10.34 -5.36
C ASP A 116 -15.69 10.92 -4.39
N THR A 117 -16.08 11.23 -3.15
CA THR A 117 -15.15 11.67 -2.09
C THR A 117 -14.14 10.58 -1.72
N CYS A 118 -14.59 9.33 -1.64
CA CYS A 118 -13.71 8.19 -1.41
C CYS A 118 -12.73 8.01 -2.56
N LYS A 119 -13.20 8.01 -3.81
CA LYS A 119 -12.35 7.92 -5.01
C LYS A 119 -11.33 9.05 -5.07
N ASP A 120 -11.76 10.30 -4.89
CA ASP A 120 -10.86 11.45 -4.84
C ASP A 120 -9.76 11.27 -3.78
N PHE A 121 -10.09 10.76 -2.59
CA PHE A 121 -9.09 10.49 -1.56
C PHE A 121 -8.18 9.32 -1.94
N TYR A 122 -8.73 8.15 -2.25
CA TYR A 122 -7.96 6.92 -2.47
C TYR A 122 -7.19 6.91 -3.79
N ASP A 123 -7.63 7.63 -4.82
CA ASP A 123 -6.84 7.84 -6.05
C ASP A 123 -5.62 8.74 -5.75
N ASN A 124 -5.78 9.74 -4.87
CA ASN A 124 -4.69 10.62 -4.44
C ASN A 124 -3.78 9.98 -3.36
N VAL A 125 -4.32 9.09 -2.53
CA VAL A 125 -3.55 8.17 -1.70
C VAL A 125 -3.05 7.06 -2.59
N SER A 126 -2.05 7.40 -3.43
CA SER A 126 -1.36 6.45 -4.30
C SER A 126 -1.16 5.14 -3.54
N LEU A 127 -1.66 4.02 -4.05
CA LEU A 127 -1.52 2.69 -3.43
C LEU A 127 -0.09 2.42 -2.93
N LYS A 128 0.90 3.06 -3.57
CA LYS A 128 2.29 3.19 -3.11
C LYS A 128 2.41 3.61 -1.64
N LYS A 129 1.73 4.64 -1.13
CA LYS A 129 1.74 5.04 0.29
C LYS A 129 1.21 3.97 1.24
N ILE A 130 0.18 3.21 0.82
CA ILE A 130 -0.42 2.15 1.65
C ILE A 130 0.50 0.92 1.68
N PHE A 131 1.04 0.51 0.53
CA PHE A 131 2.07 -0.53 0.45
C PHE A 131 3.41 -0.12 1.10
N ASN A 132 3.70 1.18 1.19
CA ASN A 132 4.90 1.71 1.84
C ASN A 132 4.77 1.88 3.36
N ASN A 133 3.56 1.87 3.93
CA ASN A 133 3.35 2.06 5.37
C ASN A 133 3.51 0.77 6.19
N SER A 134 3.75 -0.38 5.55
CA SER A 134 4.27 -1.58 6.21
C SER A 134 5.77 -1.71 5.93
N VAL A 135 6.58 -1.18 6.86
CA VAL A 135 8.00 -1.51 7.10
C VAL A 135 9.03 -0.93 6.10
N ASP A 136 10.00 -0.18 6.65
CA ASP A 136 11.25 0.30 6.04
C ASP A 136 11.16 0.77 4.58
N SER A 137 11.08 2.09 4.39
CA SER A 137 11.16 2.78 3.10
C SER A 137 12.41 2.46 2.26
N SER A 138 13.41 1.77 2.81
CA SER A 138 14.63 1.35 2.10
C SER A 138 14.65 -0.13 1.71
N LYS A 139 13.73 -0.98 2.20
CA LYS A 139 13.61 -2.40 1.79
C LYS A 139 12.76 -2.60 0.54
N ASN A 140 11.77 -1.73 0.32
CA ASN A 140 10.77 -1.88 -0.74
C ASN A 140 11.28 -1.55 -2.16
N GLU A 141 12.39 -0.80 -2.30
CA GLU A 141 12.96 -0.56 -3.63
C GLU A 141 13.58 -1.83 -4.22
N PHE A 142 14.15 -2.68 -3.37
CA PHE A 142 14.87 -3.88 -3.80
C PHE A 142 14.01 -5.15 -3.78
N SER A 143 12.92 -5.19 -3.01
CA SER A 143 12.09 -6.41 -2.83
C SER A 143 11.43 -6.93 -4.11
N ASN A 144 11.23 -6.06 -5.11
CA ASN A 144 10.63 -6.43 -6.39
C ASN A 144 11.65 -6.90 -7.43
N LEU A 145 12.95 -6.83 -7.11
CA LEU A 145 14.02 -7.21 -8.02
C LEU A 145 14.27 -8.72 -7.96
N THR A 146 14.60 -9.28 -9.11
CA THR A 146 15.14 -10.64 -9.18
C THR A 146 16.52 -10.71 -8.54
N GLU A 147 16.97 -11.91 -8.18
CA GLU A 147 18.31 -12.11 -7.61
C GLU A 147 19.43 -11.57 -8.51
N SER A 148 19.31 -11.69 -9.83
CA SER A 148 20.29 -11.13 -10.78
C SER A 148 20.32 -9.60 -10.77
N GLU A 149 19.16 -8.95 -10.61
CA GLU A 149 19.04 -7.49 -10.53
C GLU A 149 19.57 -6.97 -9.19
N LEU A 150 19.31 -7.70 -8.09
CA LEU A 150 19.89 -7.40 -6.77
C LEU A 150 21.43 -7.41 -6.80
N LEU A 151 22.03 -8.42 -7.43
CA LEU A 151 23.49 -8.49 -7.58
C LEU A 151 24.05 -7.37 -8.47
N ALA A 152 23.30 -6.96 -9.51
CA ALA A 152 23.67 -5.83 -10.35
C ALA A 152 23.65 -4.51 -9.56
N GLU A 153 22.65 -4.33 -8.69
CA GLU A 153 22.53 -3.13 -7.89
C GLU A 153 23.60 -3.06 -6.79
N ILE A 154 23.99 -4.18 -6.18
CA ILE A 154 25.18 -4.24 -5.31
C ILE A 154 26.44 -3.77 -6.05
N THR A 155 26.63 -4.23 -7.29
CA THR A 155 27.79 -3.83 -8.11
C THR A 155 27.81 -2.32 -8.36
N LYS A 156 26.65 -1.74 -8.66
CA LYS A 156 26.48 -0.31 -8.86
C LYS A 156 26.70 0.50 -7.58
N ILE A 157 26.15 0.05 -6.45
CA ILE A 157 26.32 0.68 -5.14
C ILE A 157 27.81 0.72 -4.76
N VAL A 158 28.52 -0.39 -4.91
CA VAL A 158 29.96 -0.45 -4.63
C VAL A 158 30.76 0.49 -5.54
N GLY A 159 30.41 0.59 -6.82
CA GLY A 159 30.97 1.59 -7.73
C GLY A 159 30.72 3.02 -7.27
N ASN A 160 29.52 3.30 -6.75
CA ASN A 160 29.16 4.62 -6.21
C ASN A 160 29.91 4.94 -4.91
N ILE A 161 30.11 3.97 -4.02
CA ILE A 161 30.88 4.15 -2.77
C ILE A 161 32.28 4.67 -3.06
N LYS A 162 32.95 4.14 -4.10
CA LYS A 162 34.26 4.62 -4.51
C LYS A 162 34.21 6.10 -4.92
N PHE A 163 33.24 6.45 -5.77
CA PHE A 163 33.03 7.84 -6.19
C PHE A 163 32.73 8.77 -5.01
N LEU A 164 31.86 8.37 -4.08
CA LEU A 164 31.50 9.18 -2.90
C LEU A 164 32.71 9.39 -1.99
N LYS A 165 33.52 8.35 -1.76
CA LYS A 165 34.74 8.44 -0.96
C LYS A 165 35.77 9.38 -1.56
N ASP A 166 36.00 9.28 -2.88
CA ASP A 166 36.93 10.17 -3.57
C ASP A 166 36.52 11.66 -3.46
N ASN A 167 35.22 11.93 -3.29
CA ASN A 167 34.66 13.27 -3.11
C ASN A 167 34.44 13.66 -1.63
N ASN A 168 34.85 12.84 -0.66
CA ASN A 168 34.57 13.01 0.78
C ASN A 168 33.08 13.15 1.13
N GLU A 169 32.21 12.47 0.37
CA GLU A 169 30.77 12.41 0.62
C GLU A 169 30.40 11.22 1.54
N SER A 170 29.24 11.30 2.19
CA SER A 170 28.76 10.25 3.09
C SER A 170 28.36 8.99 2.32
N ILE A 171 28.72 7.82 2.83
CA ILE A 171 28.34 6.50 2.29
C ILE A 171 27.23 5.82 3.12
N SER A 172 26.60 6.55 4.05
CA SER A 172 25.63 5.99 5.00
C SER A 172 24.42 5.36 4.32
N SER A 173 23.90 5.98 3.25
CA SER A 173 22.78 5.45 2.45
C SER A 173 23.16 4.15 1.74
N GLU A 174 24.39 4.05 1.26
CA GLU A 174 24.91 2.91 0.51
C GLU A 174 25.12 1.71 1.44
N ILE A 175 25.57 1.95 2.67
CA ILE A 175 25.63 0.92 3.73
C ILE A 175 24.23 0.40 4.05
N GLU A 176 23.23 1.27 4.16
CA GLU A 176 21.84 0.87 4.40
C GLU A 176 21.30 0.02 3.23
N ASN A 177 21.55 0.46 1.99
CA ASN A 177 21.14 -0.26 0.79
C ASN A 177 21.81 -1.65 0.68
N ILE A 178 23.10 -1.77 0.99
CA ILE A 178 23.79 -3.07 1.04
C ILE A 178 23.14 -3.98 2.08
N ASN A 179 22.82 -3.47 3.28
CA ASN A 179 22.15 -4.26 4.31
C ASN A 179 20.77 -4.75 3.84
N ASN A 180 19.98 -3.88 3.22
CA ASN A 180 18.66 -4.24 2.70
C ASN A 180 18.74 -5.31 1.61
N ILE A 181 19.59 -5.12 0.60
CA ILE A 181 19.78 -6.12 -0.46
C ILE A 181 20.31 -7.43 0.13
N SER A 182 21.25 -7.38 1.09
CA SER A 182 21.80 -8.59 1.72
C SER A 182 20.73 -9.42 2.43
N SER A 183 19.69 -8.78 2.98
CA SER A 183 18.57 -9.47 3.65
C SER A 183 17.58 -10.13 2.69
N LEU A 184 17.57 -9.72 1.42
CA LEU A 184 16.73 -10.28 0.36
C LEU A 184 17.42 -11.42 -0.41
N LEU A 185 18.73 -11.57 -0.24
CA LEU A 185 19.54 -12.60 -0.88
C LEU A 185 19.73 -13.81 0.04
N PRO A 186 19.91 -15.02 -0.51
CA PRO A 186 20.30 -16.18 0.28
C PRO A 186 21.62 -15.95 1.04
N GLU A 187 21.72 -16.38 2.29
CA GLU A 187 22.91 -16.16 3.14
C GLU A 187 24.20 -16.69 2.52
N ASN A 188 24.12 -17.76 1.70
CA ASN A 188 25.28 -18.35 1.01
C ASN A 188 25.92 -17.40 -0.04
N ARG A 189 25.27 -16.27 -0.36
CA ARG A 189 25.83 -15.20 -1.20
C ARG A 189 26.92 -14.40 -0.49
N LYS A 190 26.92 -14.34 0.85
CA LYS A 190 27.91 -13.62 1.65
C LYS A 190 28.05 -12.12 1.29
N ILE A 191 26.98 -11.47 0.80
CA ILE A 191 27.03 -10.04 0.44
C ILE A 191 27.25 -9.14 1.64
N LYS A 192 26.78 -9.54 2.82
CA LYS A 192 26.92 -8.75 4.06
C LYS A 192 28.39 -8.54 4.47
N GLU A 193 29.27 -9.49 4.13
CA GLU A 193 30.71 -9.44 4.42
C GLU A 193 31.41 -8.25 3.73
N ILE A 194 30.85 -7.74 2.63
CA ILE A 194 31.36 -6.56 1.92
C ILE A 194 31.46 -5.33 2.84
N LEU A 195 30.56 -5.22 3.83
CA LEU A 195 30.48 -4.08 4.75
C LEU A 195 31.78 -3.88 5.55
N ASP A 196 32.51 -4.95 5.85
CA ASP A 196 33.75 -4.91 6.64
C ASP A 196 34.94 -4.31 5.85
N TYR A 197 34.82 -4.31 4.52
CA TYR A 197 35.86 -3.90 3.57
C TYR A 197 35.54 -2.56 2.89
N LEU A 198 34.42 -1.91 3.21
CA LEU A 198 34.06 -0.61 2.63
C LEU A 198 35.07 0.49 2.95
N ASP A 199 35.96 0.27 3.92
CA ASP A 199 37.14 1.09 4.13
C ASP A 199 38.21 0.86 3.06
N LEU A 200 38.12 1.60 1.94
CA LEU A 200 39.02 1.51 0.79
C LEU A 200 40.47 1.94 1.08
N GLU A 201 40.74 2.60 2.21
CA GLU A 201 42.12 2.91 2.61
C GLU A 201 42.87 1.69 3.16
N LYS A 202 42.13 0.65 3.58
CA LYS A 202 42.74 -0.62 3.99
C LYS A 202 43.28 -1.37 2.78
N LYS A 203 44.43 -2.02 3.00
CA LYS A 203 45.10 -2.83 1.99
C LYS A 203 44.13 -3.89 1.45
N ASN A 204 44.13 -4.07 0.14
CA ASN A 204 43.33 -5.06 -0.60
C ASN A 204 41.80 -4.91 -0.52
N SER A 205 41.24 -3.91 0.18
CA SER A 205 39.78 -3.75 0.33
C SER A 205 39.00 -3.80 -0.99
N GLU A 206 39.44 -3.05 -2.01
CA GLU A 206 38.77 -3.06 -3.32
C GLU A 206 38.79 -4.45 -3.98
N ALA A 207 39.92 -5.15 -3.89
CA ALA A 207 40.06 -6.49 -4.45
C ALA A 207 39.18 -7.50 -3.71
N ILE A 208 39.12 -7.41 -2.37
CA ILE A 208 38.28 -8.26 -1.53
C ILE A 208 36.79 -8.05 -1.87
N ILE A 209 36.33 -6.80 -1.96
CA ILE A 209 34.94 -6.50 -2.33
C ILE A 209 34.60 -7.07 -3.72
N SER A 210 35.48 -6.86 -4.70
CA SER A 210 35.31 -7.38 -6.07
C SER A 210 35.23 -8.92 -6.10
N ALA A 211 36.05 -9.58 -5.28
CA ALA A 211 36.04 -11.04 -5.14
C ALA A 211 34.74 -11.55 -4.50
N TYR A 212 34.22 -10.88 -3.46
CA TYR A 212 32.92 -11.21 -2.86
C TYR A 212 31.75 -11.06 -3.85
N ILE A 213 31.71 -9.98 -4.64
CA ILE A 213 30.68 -9.79 -5.68
C ILE A 213 30.79 -10.88 -6.76
N SER A 214 32.00 -11.14 -7.24
CA SER A 214 32.26 -12.19 -8.24
C SER A 214 31.84 -13.57 -7.72
N ARG A 215 32.09 -13.84 -6.44
CA ARG A 215 31.71 -15.10 -5.77
C ARG A 215 30.20 -15.23 -5.70
N ALA A 216 29.48 -14.16 -5.37
CA ALA A 216 28.02 -14.16 -5.33
C ALA A 216 27.41 -14.47 -6.71
N TYR A 217 27.94 -13.87 -7.78
CA TYR A 217 27.55 -14.18 -9.16
C TYR A 217 27.89 -15.61 -9.59
N SER A 218 29.06 -16.13 -9.24
CA SER A 218 29.43 -17.52 -9.54
C SER A 218 28.53 -18.51 -8.82
N MET A 219 28.22 -18.26 -7.54
CA MET A 219 27.26 -19.07 -6.80
C MET A 219 25.86 -18.96 -7.44
N PHE A 220 25.49 -17.82 -8.03
CA PHE A 220 24.16 -17.63 -8.66
C PHE A 220 24.02 -18.45 -9.93
N LYS A 221 25.13 -18.60 -10.65
CA LYS A 221 25.25 -19.44 -11.84
C LYS A 221 25.57 -20.90 -11.52
N GLU A 222 25.59 -21.28 -10.24
CA GLU A 222 25.97 -22.62 -9.76
C GLU A 222 27.38 -23.08 -10.21
N ASP A 223 28.30 -22.14 -10.45
CA ASP A 223 29.69 -22.41 -10.81
C ASP A 223 30.54 -22.61 -9.53
N TYR A 224 30.39 -23.79 -8.92
CA TYR A 224 31.04 -24.11 -7.66
C TYR A 224 32.58 -24.20 -7.74
N ILE A 225 33.14 -24.47 -8.93
CA ILE A 225 34.59 -24.48 -9.13
C ILE A 225 35.12 -23.05 -8.95
N LYS A 226 34.51 -22.10 -9.65
CA LYS A 226 34.89 -20.69 -9.56
C LYS A 226 34.60 -20.09 -8.19
N VAL A 227 33.52 -20.51 -7.53
CA VAL A 227 33.27 -20.13 -6.12
C VAL A 227 34.44 -20.51 -5.23
N LYS A 228 34.97 -21.74 -5.36
CA LYS A 228 36.10 -22.21 -4.56
C LYS A 228 37.39 -21.43 -4.84
N GLU A 229 37.65 -21.12 -6.11
CA GLU A 229 38.79 -20.28 -6.51
C GLU A 229 38.73 -18.90 -5.85
N LEU A 230 37.55 -18.27 -5.91
CA LEU A 230 37.31 -16.95 -5.30
C LEU A 230 37.37 -16.98 -3.77
N GLU A 231 36.93 -18.07 -3.13
CA GLU A 231 37.08 -18.22 -1.67
C GLU A 231 38.56 -18.31 -1.24
N ASN A 232 39.39 -19.00 -2.02
CA ASN A 232 40.83 -19.02 -1.76
C ASN A 232 41.47 -17.65 -1.97
N GLU A 233 41.08 -16.95 -3.04
CA GLU A 233 41.56 -15.58 -3.33
C GLU A 233 41.19 -14.61 -2.20
N ILE A 234 39.95 -14.65 -1.72
CA ILE A 234 39.51 -13.82 -0.58
C ILE A 234 40.39 -14.09 0.65
N LEU A 235 40.62 -15.36 1.00
CA LEU A 235 41.46 -15.73 2.13
C LEU A 235 42.91 -15.24 1.96
N GLU A 236 43.48 -15.33 0.76
CA GLU A 236 44.82 -14.80 0.50
C GLU A 236 44.88 -13.28 0.64
N LEU A 237 43.86 -12.56 0.17
CA LEU A 237 43.79 -11.10 0.28
C LEU A 237 43.57 -10.62 1.71
N GLU A 238 42.79 -11.36 2.52
CA GLU A 238 42.53 -11.07 3.94
C GLU A 238 43.77 -11.30 4.83
N ASN A 239 44.64 -12.25 4.44
CA ASN A 239 45.84 -12.60 5.20
C ASN A 239 47.10 -11.78 4.83
N ASN A 240 47.03 -10.92 3.80
CA ASN A 240 48.17 -10.16 3.25
C ASN A 240 48.05 -8.65 3.43
#